data_AF-A0A6M1PJD5-F1
#
_entry.id   AF-A0A6M1PJD5-F1
#
_cell.length_a   1.000
_cell.length_b   1.000
_cell.length_c   1.000
_cell.angle_alpha   90.00
_cell.angle_beta   90.00
_cell.angle_gamma   90.00
#
_symmetry.space_group_name_H-M   'P 1'
#
loop_
_entity.id
_entity.type
_entity.pdbx_description
1 polymer ?
#
loop_
_entity_poly.entity_id
_entity_poly.type
_entity_poly.pdbx_seq_one_letter_code
_entity_poly.pdbx_strand_id
1 'polypeptide(L)'
;MKKQIRKMLLKKYAAMVLCGTFTILLLYFADWMFGYGLTNINTLFPFTISTAAEKILMITLTASFLIPDLIHWITGRQPTRELER
;
A
#
# COMPACT_ATOMS: atom_id res chain seq x y z
N MET A 1 15.88 15.68 12.23
CA MET A 1 14.90 14.68 12.68
C MET A 1 13.55 14.81 11.97
N LYS A 2 12.61 15.69 12.39
CA LYS A 2 11.22 15.73 11.85
C LYS A 2 11.12 15.88 10.33
N LYS A 3 11.87 16.80 9.71
CA LYS A 3 11.89 16.99 8.24
C LYS A 3 12.45 15.76 7.50
N GLN A 4 13.42 15.07 8.07
CA GLN A 4 14.00 13.84 7.50
C GLN A 4 13.01 12.68 7.58
N ILE A 5 12.38 12.47 8.75
CA ILE A 5 11.35 11.43 8.95
C ILE A 5 10.20 11.63 7.97
N ARG A 6 9.72 12.87 7.82
CA ARG A 6 8.68 13.20 6.84
C ARG A 6 9.11 12.91 5.40
N LYS A 7 10.32 13.31 5.01
CA LYS A 7 10.85 13.02 3.66
C LYS A 7 10.96 11.51 3.42
N MET A 8 11.37 10.73 4.43
CA MET A 8 11.46 9.28 4.35
C MET A 8 10.08 8.63 4.21
N LEU A 9 9.10 8.99 5.04
CA LEU A 9 7.72 8.50 4.94
C LEU A 9 7.10 8.84 3.58
N LEU A 10 7.32 10.06 3.09
CA LEU A 10 6.80 10.48 1.79
C LEU A 10 7.39 9.65 0.64
N LYS A 11 8.70 9.33 0.70
CA LYS A 11 9.32 8.40 -0.25
C LYS A 11 8.75 6.98 -0.15
N LYS A 12 8.53 6.48 1.07
CA LYS A 12 7.93 5.16 1.31
C LYS A 12 6.55 5.06 0.65
N TYR A 13 5.68 6.03 0.90
CA TYR A 13 4.33 6.03 0.33
C TYR A 13 4.33 6.29 -1.19
N ALA A 14 5.24 7.13 -1.70
CA ALA A 14 5.39 7.30 -3.14
C ALA A 14 5.80 5.98 -3.83
N ALA A 15 6.74 5.24 -3.25
CA ALA A 15 7.13 3.91 -3.74
C ALA A 15 5.98 2.90 -3.64
N MET A 16 5.23 2.91 -2.53
CA MET A 16 4.07 2.04 -2.34
C MET A 16 2.98 2.30 -3.39
N VAL A 17 2.66 3.57 -3.67
CA VAL A 17 1.70 3.95 -4.72
C VAL A 17 2.19 3.50 -6.08
N LEU A 18 3.46 3.77 -6.41
CA LEU A 18 4.06 3.39 -7.70
C LEU A 18 4.04 1.87 -7.90
N CYS A 19 4.42 1.09 -6.89
CA CYS A 19 4.31 -0.38 -6.93
C CYS A 19 2.87 -0.83 -7.09
N GLY A 20 1.92 -0.25 -6.35
CA GLY A 20 0.50 -0.56 -6.48
C GLY A 20 -0.03 -0.29 -7.89
N THR A 21 0.32 0.86 -8.47
CA THR A 21 -0.04 1.20 -9.85
C THR A 21 0.56 0.21 -10.86
N PHE A 22 1.84 -0.18 -10.70
CA PHE A 22 2.44 -1.17 -11.58
C PHE A 22 1.82 -2.55 -11.46
N THR A 23 1.45 -2.99 -10.25
CA THR A 23 0.72 -4.25 -10.06
C THR A 23 -0.63 -4.22 -10.79
N ILE A 24 -1.37 -3.12 -10.68
CA ILE A 24 -2.65 -2.97 -11.39
C ILE A 24 -2.43 -2.99 -12.91
N LEU A 25 -1.46 -2.24 -13.42
CA LEU A 25 -1.13 -2.22 -14.85
C LEU A 25 -0.70 -3.60 -15.35
N LEU A 26 0.05 -4.35 -14.56
CA LEU A 26 0.46 -5.72 -14.89
C LEU A 26 -0.75 -6.64 -15.03
N LEU A 27 -1.75 -6.50 -14.16
CA LEU A 27 -2.98 -7.28 -14.26
C LEU A 27 -3.77 -6.94 -15.54
N TYR A 28 -3.92 -5.65 -15.87
CA TYR A 28 -4.52 -5.23 -17.15
C TYR A 28 -3.73 -5.73 -18.36
N PHE A 29 -2.39 -5.73 -18.28
CA PHE A 29 -1.52 -6.24 -19.33
C PHE A 29 -1.70 -7.75 -19.52
N ALA A 30 -1.78 -8.52 -18.43
CA ALA A 30 -2.06 -9.95 -18.48
C ALA A 30 -3.43 -10.24 -19.10
N ASP A 31 -4.47 -9.53 -18.65
CA ASP A 31 -5.83 -9.64 -19.20
C ASP A 31 -5.86 -9.37 -20.72
N TRP A 32 -5.12 -8.35 -21.18
CA TRP A 32 -4.97 -8.06 -22.60
C TRP A 32 -4.22 -9.16 -23.36
N MET A 33 -3.10 -9.64 -22.81
CA MET A 33 -2.25 -10.67 -23.43
C MET A 33 -2.99 -12.00 -23.64
N PHE A 34 -3.89 -12.37 -22.74
CA PHE A 34 -4.71 -13.59 -22.85
C PHE A 34 -6.05 -13.38 -23.59
N GLY A 35 -6.32 -12.17 -24.08
CA GLY A 35 -7.51 -11.89 -24.88
C GLY A 35 -8.80 -11.70 -24.07
N TYR A 36 -8.72 -11.53 -22.75
CA TYR A 36 -9.88 -11.26 -21.88
C TYR A 36 -10.40 -9.81 -21.98
N GLY A 37 -9.64 -8.93 -22.65
CA GLY A 37 -9.98 -7.51 -22.80
C GLY A 37 -9.71 -6.69 -21.52
N LEU A 38 -10.06 -5.40 -21.53
CA LEU A 38 -9.81 -4.50 -20.39
C LEU A 38 -10.91 -4.54 -19.30
N THR A 39 -11.99 -5.28 -19.53
CA THR A 39 -13.15 -5.30 -18.63
C THR A 39 -13.12 -6.44 -17.63
N ASN A 40 -12.35 -7.49 -17.89
CA ASN A 40 -12.32 -8.70 -17.07
C ASN A 40 -11.80 -8.44 -15.64
N ILE A 41 -10.77 -7.63 -15.49
CA ILE A 41 -10.29 -7.25 -14.15
C ILE A 41 -11.36 -6.52 -13.32
N ASN A 42 -12.21 -5.69 -13.95
CA ASN A 42 -13.29 -5.00 -13.24
C ASN A 42 -14.37 -5.98 -12.75
N THR A 43 -14.55 -7.09 -13.45
CA THR A 43 -15.45 -8.17 -13.01
C THR A 43 -14.83 -9.04 -11.93
N LEU A 44 -13.51 -9.25 -11.93
CA LEU A 44 -12.82 -10.10 -10.96
C LEU A 44 -12.46 -9.37 -9.66
N PHE A 45 -12.21 -8.06 -9.73
CA PHE A 45 -11.77 -7.26 -8.59
C PHE A 45 -12.70 -7.39 -7.36
N PRO A 46 -14.05 -7.34 -7.48
CA PRO A 46 -14.94 -7.53 -6.35
C PRO A 46 -14.82 -8.90 -5.66
N PHE A 47 -14.33 -9.93 -6.36
CA PHE A 47 -14.16 -11.27 -5.83
C PHE A 47 -12.83 -11.48 -5.10
N THR A 48 -11.88 -10.54 -5.21
CA THR A 48 -10.59 -10.65 -4.51
C THR A 48 -10.71 -10.50 -2.99
N ILE A 49 -11.74 -9.79 -2.51
CA ILE A 49 -12.04 -9.60 -1.08
C ILE A 49 -13.54 -9.78 -0.89
N SER A 50 -13.95 -11.05 -0.84
CA SER A 50 -15.35 -11.44 -0.97
C SER A 50 -16.09 -11.40 0.37
N THR A 51 -15.44 -11.78 1.46
CA THR A 51 -16.09 -11.93 2.77
C THR A 51 -15.96 -10.69 3.64
N ALA A 52 -16.90 -10.50 4.56
CA ALA A 52 -16.81 -9.44 5.57
C ALA A 52 -15.55 -9.57 6.44
N ALA A 53 -15.14 -10.80 6.75
CA ALA A 53 -13.94 -11.08 7.53
C ALA A 53 -12.66 -10.63 6.80
N GLU A 54 -12.53 -10.91 5.49
CA GLU A 54 -11.40 -10.45 4.68
C GLU A 54 -11.33 -8.93 4.60
N LYS A 55 -12.48 -8.26 4.44
CA LYS A 55 -12.56 -6.79 4.44
C LYS A 55 -12.08 -6.20 5.77
N ILE A 56 -12.54 -6.75 6.89
CA ILE A 56 -12.11 -6.31 8.23
C ILE A 56 -10.61 -6.54 8.41
N LEU A 57 -10.12 -7.73 8.06
CA LEU A 57 -8.70 -8.08 8.16
C LEU A 57 -7.83 -7.09 7.36
N MET A 58 -8.21 -6.77 6.12
CA MET A 58 -7.51 -5.81 5.27
C MET A 58 -7.47 -4.40 5.89
N ILE A 59 -8.58 -3.95 6.47
CA ILE A 59 -8.63 -2.66 7.17
C ILE A 59 -7.71 -2.69 8.40
N THR A 60 -7.76 -3.75 9.21
CA THR A 60 -6.93 -3.90 10.40
C THR A 60 -5.44 -3.93 10.07
N LEU A 61 -5.04 -4.67 9.03
CA LEU A 61 -3.66 -4.70 8.55
C LEU A 61 -3.23 -3.34 8.00
N THR A 62 -4.07 -2.68 7.21
CA THR A 62 -3.75 -1.34 6.70
C THR A 62 -3.56 -0.34 7.84
N ALA A 63 -4.43 -0.39 8.86
CA ALA A 63 -4.35 0.46 10.04
C ALA A 63 -3.09 0.17 10.88
N SER A 64 -2.69 -1.09 11.05
CA SER A 64 -1.50 -1.45 11.83
C SER A 64 -0.20 -0.94 11.21
N PHE A 65 -0.15 -0.78 9.88
CA PHE A 65 0.98 -0.13 9.20
C PHE A 65 0.86 1.41 9.16
N LEU A 66 -0.33 1.95 8.94
CA LEU A 66 -0.54 3.39 8.73
C LEU A 66 -0.51 4.20 10.04
N ILE A 67 -1.07 3.67 11.14
CA ILE A 67 -1.19 4.39 12.41
C ILE A 67 0.18 4.73 13.01
N PRO A 68 1.15 3.79 13.10
CA PRO A 68 2.49 4.13 13.61
C PRO A 68 3.18 5.21 12.77
N ASP A 69 3.07 5.12 11.45
CA ASP A 69 3.66 6.09 10.52
C ASP A 69 3.03 7.49 10.67
N LEU A 70 1.71 7.56 10.87
CA LEU A 70 0.99 8.80 11.20
C LEU A 70 1.48 9.42 12.51
N ILE A 71 1.64 8.59 13.55
CA ILE A 71 2.19 9.04 14.83
C ILE A 71 3.60 9.61 14.64
N HIS A 72 4.46 8.92 13.89
CA HIS A 72 5.82 9.39 13.57
C HIS A 72 5.81 10.69 12.75
N TRP A 73 4.87 10.85 11.83
CA TRP A 73 4.70 12.05 11.02
C TRP A 73 4.32 13.28 11.86
N ILE A 74 3.41 13.10 12.81
CA ILE A 74 2.89 14.15 13.71
C ILE A 74 3.94 14.51 14.76
N THR A 75 4.42 13.51 15.50
CA THR A 75 5.36 13.71 16.62
C THR A 75 6.75 14.07 16.16
N GLY A 76 7.16 13.61 14.97
CA GLY A 76 8.54 13.75 14.49
C GLY A 76 9.56 12.97 15.32
N ARG A 77 9.08 12.06 16.17
CA ARG A 77 9.89 11.15 16.98
C ARG A 77 9.74 9.77 16.36
N GLN A 78 10.85 9.23 15.89
CA GLN A 78 10.96 7.82 15.53
C GLN A 78 11.94 7.23 16.54
N PRO A 79 11.64 6.09 17.18
CA PRO A 79 12.64 5.43 18.01
C PRO A 79 13.83 5.17 17.09
N THR A 80 14.91 5.92 17.30
CA THR A 80 16.17 5.70 16.59
C THR A 80 16.52 4.25 16.80
N ARG A 81 16.74 3.50 15.72
CA ARG A 81 17.38 2.19 15.83
C ARG A 81 18.76 2.46 16.43
N GLU A 82 18.97 2.10 17.68
CA GLU A 82 20.28 2.25 18.35
C GLU A 82 21.39 1.48 17.59
N LEU A 83 21.01 0.55 16.72
CA LEU A 83 21.89 -0.18 15.79
C LEU A 83 22.42 0.64 14.59
N GLU A 84 21.97 1.87 14.36
CA GLU A 84 22.47 2.74 13.27
C GLU A 84 23.49 3.79 13.77
N ARG A 85 24.06 3.60 14.97
CA ARG A 85 25.17 4.40 15.53
C ARG A 85 26.52 3.72 15.35
#